data_AF-A0A934XVD2-F1
#
_entry.id   AF-A0A934XVD2-F1
#
_cell.length_a   1.000
_cell.length_b   1.000
_cell.length_c   1.000
_cell.angle_alpha   90.00
_cell.angle_beta   90.00
_cell.angle_gamma   90.00
#
_symmetry.space_group_name_H-M   'P 1'
#
loop_
_entity.id
_entity.type
_entity.pdbx_description
1 polymer ?
#
loop_
_entity_poly.entity_id
_entity_poly.type
_entity_poly.pdbx_seq_one_letter_code
_entity_poly.pdbx_strand_id
1 'polypeptide(L)' 'MEDGRRRLIEAHEKQMATPVPYPRKKETTALRRIIEEQARHLANVVLGEAGSYQGYEA' A
#
# COMPACT_ATOMS: atom_id res chain seq x y z
N MET A 1 -16.17 4.09 25.63
CA MET A 1 -14.96 3.46 25.03
C MET A 1 -15.10 3.21 23.52
N GLU A 2 -16.31 3.03 22.97
CA GLU A 2 -16.52 2.80 21.52
C GLU A 2 -16.07 3.96 20.61
N ASP A 3 -16.17 5.21 21.07
CA ASP A 3 -15.82 6.38 20.25
C ASP A 3 -14.33 6.46 19.90
N GLY A 4 -13.44 6.01 20.79
CA GLY A 4 -12.00 5.99 20.53
C GLY A 4 -11.64 5.01 19.41
N ARG A 5 -12.22 3.81 19.44
CA ARG A 5 -12.05 2.81 18.39
C ARG A 5 -12.60 3.30 17.05
N ARG A 6 -13.78 3.91 17.04
CA ARG A 6 -14.39 4.44 15.81
C ARG A 6 -13.50 5.50 15.15
N ARG A 7 -13.02 6.48 15.93
CA ARG A 7 -12.13 7.55 15.42
C ARG A 7 -10.83 6.99 14.85
N LEU A 8 -10.25 5.98 15.49
CA LEU A 8 -9.05 5.33 15.00
C LEU A 8 -9.28 4.64 13.65
N ILE A 9 -10.39 3.90 13.52
CA ILE A 9 -10.77 3.24 12.27
C ILE A 9 -10.97 4.29 11.16
N GLU A 10 -11.70 5.37 11.43
CA GLU A 10 -11.93 6.43 10.45
C GLU A 10 -10.63 7.12 10.01
N ALA A 11 -9.72 7.40 10.93
CA ALA A 11 -8.41 7.97 10.62
C ALA A 11 -7.58 7.01 9.76
N HIS A 12 -7.59 5.72 10.09
CA HIS A 12 -6.90 4.68 9.32
C HIS A 12 -7.45 4.55 7.90
N GLU A 13 -8.77 4.48 7.75
CA GLU A 13 -9.41 4.41 6.43
C GLU A 13 -9.08 5.65 5.56
N LYS A 14 -9.09 6.85 6.17
CA LYS A 14 -8.65 8.08 5.48
C LYS A 14 -7.18 8.01 5.04
N GLN A 15 -6.30 7.49 5.88
CA GLN A 15 -4.88 7.33 5.53
C GLN A 15 -4.71 6.32 4.40
N MET A 16 -5.44 5.19 4.42
CA MET A 16 -5.40 4.17 3.36
C MET A 16 -5.89 4.70 2.02
N ALA A 17 -6.85 5.62 2.02
CA ALA A 17 -7.37 6.28 0.82
C ALA A 17 -6.53 7.48 0.36
N THR A 18 -5.51 7.91 1.12
CA THR A 18 -4.72 9.09 0.79
C THR A 18 -3.96 8.87 -0.53
N PRO A 19 -4.11 9.77 -1.52
CA PRO A 19 -3.31 9.72 -2.74
C PRO A 19 -1.86 10.09 -2.44
N VAL A 20 -0.92 9.21 -2.78
CA VAL A 20 0.52 9.43 -2.65
C VAL A 20 1.23 9.14 -3.97
N PRO A 21 2.38 9.79 -4.24
CA PRO A 21 3.19 9.47 -5.41
C PRO A 21 3.66 8.02 -5.37
N TYR A 22 3.61 7.35 -6.52
CA TYR A 22 4.19 6.03 -6.75
C TYR A 22 5.24 6.11 -7.86
N PRO A 23 6.51 6.41 -7.52
CA PRO A 23 7.57 6.71 -8.50
C PRO A 23 7.76 5.61 -9.55
N ARG A 24 7.69 4.34 -9.14
CA ARG A 24 7.90 3.18 -10.02
C ARG A 24 6.91 3.12 -11.19
N LYS A 25 5.68 3.58 -10.97
CA LYS A 25 4.62 3.63 -11.98
C LYS A 25 4.37 5.03 -12.54
N LYS A 26 5.08 6.05 -12.04
CA LYS A 26 4.91 7.46 -12.40
C LYS A 26 3.45 7.92 -12.29
N GLU A 27 2.75 7.43 -11.27
CA GLU A 27 1.34 7.76 -11.00
C GLU A 27 1.16 8.21 -9.55
N THR A 28 0.07 8.90 -9.27
CA THR A 28 -0.40 9.16 -7.90
C THR A 28 -1.56 8.22 -7.62
N THR A 29 -1.51 7.46 -6.53
CA THR A 29 -2.53 6.46 -6.22
C THR A 29 -2.74 6.30 -4.71
N ALA A 30 -3.81 5.59 -4.32
CA ALA A 30 -4.11 5.37 -2.91
C ALA A 30 -3.05 4.47 -2.25
N LEU A 31 -2.69 4.78 -1.01
CA LEU A 31 -1.73 3.99 -0.22
C LEU A 31 -2.14 2.50 -0.14
N ARG A 32 -3.44 2.21 -0.01
CA ARG A 32 -3.96 0.83 -0.04
C ARG A 32 -3.54 0.07 -1.30
N ARG A 33 -3.64 0.71 -2.47
CA ARG A 33 -3.27 0.07 -3.75
C ARG A 33 -1.78 -0.24 -3.80
N ILE A 34 -0.94 0.65 -3.27
CA ILE A 34 0.51 0.41 -3.20
C ILE A 34 0.80 -0.83 -2.35
N ILE A 35 0.16 -0.95 -1.17
CA ILE A 35 0.32 -2.12 -0.29
C ILE A 35 -0.10 -3.42 -0.99
N GLU A 36 -1.26 -3.43 -1.64
CA GLU A 36 -1.76 -4.60 -2.39
C GLU A 36 -0.81 -5.01 -3.52
N GLU A 37 -0.27 -4.03 -4.25
CA GLU A 37 0.68 -4.28 -5.32
C GLU A 37 2.03 -4.78 -4.80
N GLN A 38 2.50 -4.30 -3.65
CA GLN A 38 3.72 -4.81 -3.01
C GLN A 38 3.56 -6.26 -2.56
N ALA A 39 2.40 -6.62 -2.01
CA ALA A 39 2.08 -8.01 -1.66
C ALA A 39 2.11 -8.92 -2.88
N ARG A 40 1.55 -8.46 -4.02
CA ARG A 40 1.60 -9.20 -5.29
C ARG A 40 3.02 -9.30 -5.84
N HIS A 41 3.79 -8.21 -5.81
CA HIS A 41 5.19 -8.23 -6.26
C HIS A 41 6.02 -9.21 -5.44
N LEU A 42 5.83 -9.24 -4.13
CA LEU A 42 6.47 -10.21 -3.25
C LEU A 42 6.07 -11.65 -3.60
N ALA A 43 4.79 -11.92 -3.82
CA ALA A 43 4.31 -13.24 -4.22
C ALA A 43 5.00 -13.71 -5.52
N ASN A 44 5.08 -12.85 -6.53
CA ASN A 44 5.73 -13.16 -7.80
C ASN A 44 7.23 -13.45 -7.63
N VAL A 45 7.92 -12.76 -6.71
CA VAL A 45 9.32 -13.04 -6.38
C VAL A 45 9.46 -14.41 -5.71
N VAL A 46 8.60 -14.74 -4.75
CA VAL A 46 8.60 -16.05 -4.07
C VAL A 46 8.32 -17.19 -5.04
N LEU A 47 7.46 -16.97 -6.03
CA LEU A 47 7.13 -17.94 -7.08
C LEU A 47 8.19 -18.02 -8.19
N GLY A 48 9.21 -17.16 -8.19
CA GLY A 48 10.25 -17.11 -9.23
C GLY A 48 9.80 -16.46 -10.54
N GLU A 49 8.66 -15.76 -10.54
CA GLU A 49 8.07 -15.07 -11.69
C GLU A 49 8.64 -13.65 -11.88
N ALA A 50 9.30 -13.10 -10.85
CA ALA A 50 9.96 -11.81 -10.87
C ALA A 50 11.38 -11.91 -10.30
N GLY A 51 12.29 -11.06 -10.79
CA GLY A 51 13.73 -11.14 -10.45
C GLY A 51 14.03 -10.90 -8.96
N SER A 52 13.68 -9.72 -8.44
CA SER A 52 13.91 -9.39 -7.03
C SER A 52 12.82 -8.48 -6.46
N TYR A 53 12.64 -8.54 -5.13
CA TYR A 53 11.71 -7.65 -4.44
C TYR A 53 12.29 -6.24 -4.39
N GLN A 54 11.47 -5.26 -4.75
CA GLN A 54 11.77 -3.84 -4.68
C GLN A 54 10.67 -3.17 -3.88
N GLY A 55 11.00 -2.75 -2.66
CA GLY A 55 10.05 -2.10 -1.76
C GLY A 55 9.57 -0.75 -2.27
N TYR A 56 8.49 -0.25 -1.67
CA TYR A 56 8.06 1.13 -1.89
C TYR A 56 9.05 2.09 -1.20
N GLU A 57 9.55 3.05 -1.97
CA GLU A 57 10.36 4.18 -1.49
C GLU A 57 9.59 5.47 -1.79
N ALA A 58 9.41 6.30 -0.77
CA ALA A 58 8.62 7.53 -0.80
C ALA A 58 9.50 8.77 -1.03
#